data_AF-A0A1V2IKV0-F1
#
_entry.id   AF-A0A1V2IKV0-F1
#
_cell.length_a   1.000
_cell.length_b   1.000
_cell.length_c   1.000
_cell.angle_alpha   90.00
_cell.angle_beta   90.00
_cell.angle_gamma   90.00
#
_symmetry.space_group_name_H-M   'P 1'
#
loop_
_entity.id
_entity.type
_entity.pdbx_description
1 polymer ?
#
loop_
_entity_poly.entity_id
_entity_poly.type
_entity_poly.pdbx_seq_one_letter_code
_entity_poly.pdbx_strand_id
1 'polypeptide(L)'
;MTTVEVRAARPEDYDDIVSVVDDWWGRPVSAGLPQLFLDHFYTSSRVGEDHRGLAGFLVAFLSPARPDVGYVHFVGIPLCVSLG
;
A
#
# COMPACT_ATOMS: atom_id res chain seq x y z
N MET A 1 4.61 -10.15 19.99
CA MET A 1 4.45 -9.00 19.07
C MET A 1 5.14 -9.38 17.78
N THR A 2 4.39 -9.41 16.69
CA THR A 2 5.01 -9.60 15.37
C THR A 2 5.72 -8.30 14.99
N THR A 3 6.96 -8.40 14.55
CA THR A 3 7.67 -7.24 13.99
C THR A 3 7.25 -7.09 12.54
N VAL A 4 6.80 -5.90 12.16
CA VAL A 4 6.53 -5.54 10.76
C VAL A 4 7.79 -4.96 10.17
N GLU A 5 8.27 -5.53 9.07
CA GLU A 5 9.36 -4.95 8.28
C GLU A 5 8.79 -4.07 7.18
N VAL A 6 9.29 -2.82 7.11
CA VAL A 6 8.85 -1.86 6.08
C VAL A 6 9.94 -1.74 5.02
N ARG A 7 9.55 -1.95 3.76
CA ARG A 7 10.42 -1.85 2.59
C ARG A 7 9.85 -0.93 1.53
N ALA A 8 10.69 -0.54 0.56
CA ALA A 8 10.19 0.04 -0.68
C ALA A 8 9.26 -0.97 -1.37
N ALA A 9 8.18 -0.46 -1.95
CA ALA A 9 7.32 -1.27 -2.80
C ALA A 9 8.09 -1.71 -4.07
N ARG A 10 7.54 -2.67 -4.78
CA ARG A 10 7.96 -3.14 -6.10
C ARG A 10 6.73 -3.26 -7.01
N PRO A 11 6.89 -3.24 -8.34
CA PRO A 11 5.76 -3.40 -9.26
C PRO A 11 4.94 -4.67 -8.98
N GLU A 12 5.61 -5.76 -8.59
CA GLU A 12 4.98 -7.06 -8.34
C GLU A 12 4.08 -7.07 -7.09
N ASP A 13 4.22 -6.10 -6.18
CA ASP A 13 3.39 -5.99 -4.97
C ASP A 13 1.94 -5.58 -5.29
N TYR A 14 1.64 -5.22 -6.56
CA TYR A 14 0.31 -4.80 -6.98
C TYR A 14 -0.74 -5.86 -6.70
N ASP A 15 -0.48 -7.09 -7.14
CA ASP A 15 -1.44 -8.19 -7.02
C ASP A 15 -1.80 -8.46 -5.55
N ASP A 16 -0.80 -8.44 -4.67
CA ASP A 16 -0.99 -8.61 -3.23
C ASP A 16 -1.83 -7.46 -2.64
N ILE A 17 -1.55 -6.21 -3.02
CA ILE A 17 -2.28 -5.04 -2.52
C ILE A 17 -3.73 -5.04 -2.99
N VAL A 18 -3.98 -5.25 -4.29
CA VAL A 18 -5.36 -5.22 -4.82
C VAL A 18 -6.19 -6.40 -4.33
N SER A 19 -5.56 -7.53 -3.98
CA SER A 19 -6.25 -8.68 -3.41
C SER A 19 -6.88 -8.41 -2.04
N VAL A 20 -6.36 -7.42 -1.29
CA VAL A 20 -6.80 -7.13 0.09
C VAL A 20 -7.50 -5.78 0.26
N VAL A 21 -7.29 -4.84 -0.67
CA VAL A 21 -7.66 -3.43 -0.45
C VAL A 21 -9.17 -3.22 -0.25
N ASP A 22 -10.00 -3.93 -1.01
CA ASP A 22 -11.45 -3.82 -0.92
C ASP A 22 -11.98 -4.40 0.41
N ASP A 23 -11.39 -5.50 0.86
CA ASP A 23 -11.71 -6.14 2.13
C ASP A 23 -11.30 -5.26 3.32
N TRP A 24 -10.09 -4.69 3.28
CA TRP A 24 -9.61 -3.80 4.34
C TRP A 24 -10.44 -2.52 4.46
N TRP A 25 -10.98 -2.02 3.34
CA TRP A 25 -11.87 -0.86 3.33
C TRP A 25 -13.33 -1.21 3.62
N GLY A 26 -13.73 -2.48 3.52
CA GLY A 26 -15.13 -2.93 3.61
C GLY A 26 -16.00 -2.46 2.44
N ARG A 27 -15.40 -2.00 1.33
CA ARG A 27 -16.11 -1.56 0.11
C ARG A 27 -15.16 -1.55 -1.09
N PRO A 28 -15.68 -1.62 -2.34
CA PRO A 28 -14.85 -1.51 -3.53
C PRO A 28 -14.15 -0.14 -3.65
N VAL A 29 -12.82 -0.16 -3.59
CA VAL A 29 -11.91 0.99 -3.75
C VAL A 29 -10.76 0.70 -4.71
N SER A 30 -10.53 -0.56 -5.06
CA SER A 30 -9.46 -1.06 -5.96
C SER A 30 -9.42 -0.32 -7.30
N ALA A 31 -10.56 0.11 -7.85
CA ALA A 31 -10.63 0.93 -9.06
C ALA A 31 -9.87 2.29 -8.95
N GLY A 32 -9.69 2.79 -7.73
CA GLY A 32 -8.92 4.00 -7.45
C GLY A 32 -7.41 3.76 -7.35
N LEU A 33 -6.96 2.51 -7.36
CA LEU A 33 -5.57 2.09 -7.28
C LEU A 33 -5.18 1.27 -8.53
N PRO A 34 -5.17 1.86 -9.73
CA PRO A 34 -4.68 1.19 -10.93
C PRO A 34 -3.18 0.83 -10.83
N GLN A 35 -2.79 -0.23 -11.54
CA GLN A 35 -1.43 -0.78 -11.57
C GLN A 35 -0.33 0.25 -11.89
N LEU A 36 -0.65 1.27 -12.69
CA LEU A 36 0.26 2.37 -13.04
C LEU A 36 0.97 2.97 -11.81
N PHE A 37 0.31 2.96 -10.65
CA PHE A 37 0.89 3.54 -9.44
C PHE A 37 2.12 2.77 -8.97
N LEU A 38 2.11 1.45 -9.05
CA LEU A 38 3.28 0.64 -8.70
C LEU A 38 4.22 0.43 -9.88
N ASP A 39 3.76 0.51 -11.12
CA ASP A 39 4.67 0.49 -12.28
C ASP A 39 5.58 1.73 -12.30
N HIS A 40 5.05 2.91 -11.94
CA HIS A 40 5.78 4.18 -12.08
C HIS A 40 6.21 4.83 -10.76
N PHE A 41 5.53 4.56 -9.65
CA PHE A 41 5.77 5.24 -8.37
C PHE A 41 6.06 4.27 -7.21
N TYR A 42 6.55 3.07 -7.50
CA TYR A 42 6.95 2.10 -6.46
C TYR A 42 8.07 2.64 -5.56
N THR A 43 9.01 3.43 -6.09
CA THR A 43 10.18 3.94 -5.35
C THR A 43 9.79 4.89 -4.20
N SER A 44 8.70 5.64 -4.37
CA SER A 44 8.10 6.51 -3.35
C SER A 44 7.03 5.81 -2.50
N SER A 45 6.69 4.56 -2.81
CA SER A 45 5.69 3.75 -2.12
C SER A 45 6.33 2.77 -1.14
N ARG A 46 5.58 2.29 -0.15
CA ARG A 46 6.07 1.39 0.91
C ARG A 46 5.11 0.22 1.11
N VAL A 47 5.69 -0.92 1.47
CA VAL A 47 4.99 -2.13 1.86
C VAL A 47 5.51 -2.55 3.23
N GLY A 48 4.60 -2.88 4.14
CA GLY A 48 4.88 -3.48 5.44
C GLY A 48 4.51 -4.95 5.39
N GLU A 49 5.44 -5.81 5.77
CA GLU A 49 5.25 -7.27 5.79
C GLU A 49 5.54 -7.84 7.16
N ASP A 50 4.84 -8.90 7.51
CA ASP A 50 5.15 -9.72 8.66
C ASP A 50 5.04 -11.22 8.31
N HIS A 51 5.21 -12.12 9.28
CA HIS A 51 5.09 -13.58 9.07
C HIS A 51 3.77 -14.08 8.42
N ARG A 52 2.71 -13.27 8.38
CA ARG A 52 1.40 -13.54 7.78
C ARG A 52 1.25 -12.94 6.39
N GLY A 53 2.27 -12.22 5.90
CA GLY A 53 2.24 -11.52 4.61
C GLY A 53 2.05 -10.02 4.77
N LEU A 54 1.32 -9.43 3.83
CA LEU A 54 1.08 -7.99 3.75
C LEU A 54 0.38 -7.46 5.01
N ALA A 55 1.10 -6.68 5.80
CA ALA A 55 0.64 -6.05 7.05
C ALA A 55 0.26 -4.57 6.86
N GLY A 56 0.57 -3.99 5.70
CA GLY A 56 0.16 -2.65 5.34
C GLY A 56 0.84 -2.15 4.06
N PHE A 57 0.33 -1.08 3.49
CA PHE A 57 0.94 -0.43 2.32
C PHE A 57 0.70 1.08 2.32
N LEU A 58 1.56 1.80 1.61
CA LEU A 58 1.45 3.22 1.31
C LEU A 58 1.80 3.43 -0.16
N VAL A 59 0.86 3.99 -0.93
CA VAL A 59 1.08 4.38 -2.32
C VAL A 59 1.18 5.90 -2.39
N ALA A 60 2.34 6.38 -2.85
CA ALA A 60 2.64 7.80 -2.92
C ALA A 60 3.53 8.13 -4.12
N PHE A 61 3.51 9.39 -4.52
CA PHE A 61 4.32 9.94 -5.61
C PHE A 61 4.75 11.38 -5.33
N LEU A 62 5.85 11.82 -5.94
CA LEU A 62 6.35 13.18 -5.82
C LEU A 62 5.66 14.10 -6.85
N SER A 63 5.38 15.34 -6.46
CA SER A 63 4.77 16.31 -7.35
C SER A 63 5.80 16.86 -8.36
N PRO A 64 5.56 16.74 -9.68
CA PRO A 64 6.46 17.35 -10.67
C PRO A 64 6.42 18.89 -10.63
N ALA A 65 5.30 19.47 -10.21
CA ALA A 65 5.11 20.92 -10.14
C ALA A 65 5.64 21.54 -8.84
N ARG A 66 5.82 20.73 -7.79
CA ARG A 66 6.29 21.17 -6.46
C ARG A 66 7.30 20.13 -5.92
N PRO A 67 8.60 20.29 -6.20
CA PRO A 67 9.62 19.27 -5.92
C PRO A 67 9.78 18.90 -4.43
N ASP A 68 9.32 19.76 -3.53
CA ASP A 68 9.31 19.58 -2.08
C ASP A 68 8.05 18.88 -1.55
N VAL A 69 7.10 18.53 -2.43
CA VAL A 69 5.80 17.94 -2.06
C VAL A 69 5.71 16.49 -2.50
N GLY A 70 5.48 15.59 -1.54
CA GLY A 70 4.99 14.24 -1.77
C GLY A 70 3.48 14.16 -1.58
N TYR A 71 2.80 13.35 -2.39
CA TYR A 71 1.36 13.08 -2.29
C TYR A 71 1.13 11.61 -1.93
N VAL A 72 0.40 11.38 -0.84
CA VAL A 72 -0.07 10.04 -0.46
C VAL A 72 -1.43 9.82 -1.10
N HIS A 73 -1.53 8.84 -1.99
CA HIS A 73 -2.75 8.50 -2.70
C HIS A 73 -3.58 7.47 -1.91
N PHE A 74 -2.92 6.43 -1.41
CA PHE A 74 -3.52 5.42 -0.52
C PHE A 74 -2.59 5.07 0.63
N VAL A 75 -3.19 4.76 1.78
CA VAL A 75 -2.52 4.11 2.91
C VAL A 75 -3.47 3.10 3.52
N GLY A 76 -3.09 1.83 3.50
CA GLY A 76 -3.90 0.73 4.02
C GLY A 76 -3.17 0.01 5.15
N ILE A 77 -3.88 -0.21 6.25
CA ILE A 77 -3.51 -1.19 7.28
C ILE A 77 -4.75 -2.04 7.56
N PRO A 78 -4.60 -3.36 7.75
CA PRO A 78 -5.72 -4.21 8.09
C PRO A 78 -6.28 -3.78 9.44
N LEU A 79 -7.61 -3.82 9.60
CA LEU A 79 -8.21 -3.69 10.91
C LEU A 79 -7.69 -4.81 11.80
N CYS A 80 -7.20 -4.46 12.99
CA CYS A 80 -6.88 -5.43 14.01
C CYS A 80 -8.20 -6.01 14.56
N VAL A 81 -8.78 -7.00 13.88
CA VAL A 81 -9.80 -7.84 14.50
C VAL A 81 -9.08 -8.65 15.57
N SER A 82 -9.30 -8.28 16.83
CA SER A 82 -9.03 -9.16 17.96
C SER A 82 -9.83 -10.43 17.71
N LEU A 83 -9.19 -11.48 17.22
CA LEU A 83 -9.72 -12.82 17.32
C LEU A 83 -9.85 -13.11 18.82
N GLY A 84 -11.07 -12.93 19.34
CA GLY A 84 -11.46 -13.41 20.67
C GLY A 84 -11.47 -14.92 20.72
#